data_AF-A0A6J7ZCL3-F1
#
_entry.id   AF-A0A6J7ZCL3-F1
#
_cell.length_a   1.000
_cell.length_b   1.000
_cell.length_c   1.000
_cell.angle_alpha   90.00
_cell.angle_beta   90.00
_cell.angle_gamma   90.00
#
_symmetry.space_group_name_H-M   'P 1'
#
loop_
_entity.id
_entity.type
_entity.pdbx_description
1 polymer ?
#
loop_
_entity_poly.entity_id
_entity_poly.type
_entity_poly.pdbx_seq_one_letter_code
_entity_poly.pdbx_strand_id
1 'polypeptide(L)'
;MKIVMKVEFDEVLAQFRSEHHADREHEANTNRQAEEILVCADVQLRQWSKVFLGRQDILRVTLPWHISEGGNIKLIPKSGLTVEQAVEKLSSMKDRYAKESPVCWNKIWRTDRTQFLPIFLSTKAITAPYYAGYTELDITEGLVHLDGLHRMIAWELNGLLTDNAQVEAYVAGNLSFYV
;
A
#
# COMPACT_ATOMS: atom_id res chain seq x y z
N MET A 1 -6.76 -13.88 -5.56
CA MET A 1 -6.75 -13.78 -4.08
C MET A 1 -7.24 -15.07 -3.42
N LYS A 2 -6.67 -15.45 -2.28
CA LYS A 2 -7.15 -16.54 -1.41
C LYS A 2 -7.41 -16.03 0.01
N ILE A 3 -8.64 -16.14 0.48
CA ILE A 3 -8.98 -15.81 1.87
C ILE A 3 -8.48 -16.92 2.79
N VAL A 4 -7.74 -16.55 3.83
CA VAL A 4 -7.23 -17.49 4.84
C VAL A 4 -8.20 -17.58 6.00
N MET A 5 -8.48 -16.43 6.63
CA MET A 5 -9.38 -16.34 7.78
C MET A 5 -9.82 -14.90 8.03
N LYS A 6 -10.90 -14.76 8.80
CA LYS A 6 -11.23 -13.48 9.46
C LYS A 6 -10.26 -13.25 10.62
N VAL A 7 -9.94 -11.99 10.87
CA VAL A 7 -9.04 -11.56 11.95
C VAL A 7 -9.63 -10.36 12.65
N GLU A 8 -9.28 -10.19 13.93
CA GLU A 8 -9.69 -9.02 14.70
C GLU A 8 -8.72 -7.86 14.45
N PHE A 9 -9.20 -6.62 14.63
CA PHE A 9 -8.37 -5.44 14.37
C PHE A 9 -7.12 -5.37 15.25
N ASP A 10 -7.19 -5.86 16.49
CA ASP A 10 -6.03 -5.91 17.39
C ASP A 10 -4.88 -6.76 16.81
N GLU A 11 -5.20 -7.83 16.08
CA GLU A 11 -4.21 -8.68 15.40
C GLU A 11 -3.59 -7.94 14.21
N VAL A 12 -4.42 -7.22 13.44
CA VAL A 12 -3.96 -6.38 12.31
C VAL A 12 -2.98 -5.31 12.82
N LEU A 13 -3.34 -4.64 13.92
CA LEU A 13 -2.54 -3.58 14.51
C LEU A 13 -1.24 -4.11 15.11
N ALA A 14 -1.27 -5.27 15.77
CA ALA A 14 -0.08 -5.94 16.28
C ALA A 14 0.88 -6.29 15.13
N GLN A 15 0.37 -6.83 14.03
CA GLN A 15 1.16 -7.15 12.84
C GLN A 15 1.71 -5.88 12.16
N PHE A 16 0.94 -4.80 12.09
CA PHE A 16 1.43 -3.53 11.55
C PHE A 16 2.63 -3.02 12.37
N ARG A 17 2.51 -3.04 13.70
CA ARG A 17 3.54 -2.53 14.61
C ARG A 17 4.79 -3.40 14.66
N SER A 18 4.70 -4.71 14.44
CA SER A 18 5.89 -5.57 14.37
C SER A 18 6.80 -5.22 13.19
N GLU A 19 6.21 -4.79 12.07
CA GLU A 19 6.94 -4.41 10.86
C GLU A 19 7.40 -2.95 10.86
N HIS A 20 6.73 -2.10 11.62
CA HIS A 20 6.90 -0.65 11.63
C HIS A 20 7.44 -0.14 12.98
N HIS A 21 8.60 -0.65 13.41
CA HIS A 21 9.27 -0.16 14.62
C HIS A 21 9.35 1.39 14.62
N ALA A 22 8.85 2.00 15.70
CA ALA A 22 8.82 3.46 15.87
C ALA A 22 10.23 4.09 15.83
N ASP A 23 11.27 3.31 16.16
CA ASP A 23 12.64 3.76 16.40
C ASP A 23 13.60 3.65 15.20
N ARG A 24 13.10 3.74 13.96
CA ARG A 24 14.01 4.09 12.86
C ARG A 24 14.20 5.60 12.88
N GLU A 25 15.39 6.07 13.27
CA GLU A 25 15.84 7.46 13.11
C GLU A 25 15.76 7.86 11.63
N HIS A 26 14.57 8.28 11.21
CA HIS A 26 14.34 9.00 9.98
C HIS A 26 13.33 10.08 10.33
N GLU A 27 13.73 11.35 10.24
CA GLU A 27 12.92 12.52 10.61
C GLU A 27 11.58 12.61 9.86
N ALA A 28 11.36 11.75 8.86
CA ALA A 28 10.14 11.61 8.08
C ALA A 28 9.34 10.32 8.40
N ASN A 29 9.46 9.77 9.61
CA ASN A 29 8.77 8.52 9.97
C ASN A 29 7.24 8.72 10.05
N THR A 30 6.53 8.31 9.00
CA THR A 30 5.08 8.46 8.78
C THR A 30 4.25 7.28 9.30
N ASN A 31 4.86 6.34 10.04
CA ASN A 31 4.17 5.14 10.55
C ASN A 31 2.92 5.47 11.39
N ARG A 32 2.92 6.60 12.10
CA ARG A 32 1.76 7.09 12.84
C ARG A 32 0.57 7.38 11.93
N GLN A 33 0.79 8.02 10.77
CA GLN A 33 -0.29 8.31 9.84
C GLN A 33 -0.86 7.04 9.22
N ALA A 34 0.01 6.08 8.88
CA ALA A 34 -0.43 4.77 8.39
C ALA A 34 -1.24 4.02 9.46
N GLU A 35 -0.80 4.03 10.73
CA GLU A 35 -1.57 3.45 11.84
C GLU A 35 -2.95 4.11 11.99
N GLU A 36 -3.00 5.44 11.97
CA GLU A 36 -4.26 6.18 12.05
C GLU A 36 -5.19 5.82 10.87
N ILE A 37 -4.65 5.63 9.66
CA ILE A 37 -5.40 5.17 8.48
C ILE A 37 -6.03 3.79 8.71
N LEU A 38 -5.30 2.85 9.32
CA LEU A 38 -5.83 1.54 9.67
C LEU A 38 -6.99 1.65 10.68
N VAL A 39 -6.88 2.53 11.68
CA VAL A 39 -7.96 2.82 12.64
C VAL A 39 -9.18 3.39 11.92
N CYS A 40 -8.99 4.30 10.96
CA CYS A 40 -10.09 4.83 10.15
C CYS A 40 -10.78 3.73 9.32
N ALA A 41 -10.00 2.82 8.71
CA ALA A 41 -10.54 1.69 7.98
C ALA A 41 -11.34 0.75 8.89
N ASP A 42 -10.83 0.45 10.08
CA ASP A 42 -11.53 -0.38 11.06
C ASP A 42 -12.87 0.23 11.47
N VAL A 43 -12.89 1.51 11.84
CA VAL A 43 -14.12 2.21 12.26
C VAL A 43 -15.20 2.17 11.17
N GLN A 44 -14.79 2.28 9.91
CA GLN A 44 -15.71 2.37 8.76
C GLN A 44 -16.16 1.00 8.22
N LEU A 45 -15.29 -0.01 8.27
CA LEU A 45 -15.52 -1.28 7.56
C LEU A 45 -15.74 -2.46 8.50
N ARG A 46 -15.28 -2.38 9.77
CA ARG A 46 -15.60 -3.27 10.90
C ARG A 46 -15.34 -4.76 10.67
N GLN A 47 -14.61 -5.10 9.62
CA GLN A 47 -14.32 -6.48 9.23
C GLN A 47 -12.92 -6.52 8.66
N TRP A 48 -12.13 -7.50 9.09
CA TRP A 48 -10.80 -7.74 8.55
C TRP A 48 -10.65 -9.20 8.17
N SER A 49 -9.88 -9.43 7.11
CA SER A 49 -9.51 -10.76 6.66
C SER A 49 -8.03 -10.81 6.35
N LYS A 50 -7.38 -11.89 6.76
CA LYS A 50 -6.05 -12.26 6.29
C LYS A 50 -6.19 -13.03 4.98
N VAL A 51 -5.44 -12.60 3.97
CA VAL A 51 -5.50 -13.15 2.61
C VAL A 51 -4.10 -13.35 2.03
N PHE A 52 -4.00 -14.21 1.03
CA PHE A 52 -2.85 -14.27 0.13
C PHE A 52 -3.23 -13.68 -1.23
N LEU A 53 -2.39 -12.76 -1.71
CA LEU A 53 -2.52 -12.08 -2.99
C LEU A 53 -1.47 -12.60 -3.97
N GLY A 54 -1.91 -12.91 -5.19
CA GLY A 54 -1.01 -13.15 -6.31
C GLY A 54 -0.61 -11.85 -7.00
N ARG A 55 0.33 -11.93 -7.95
CA ARG A 55 0.79 -10.77 -8.74
C ARG A 55 -0.36 -9.95 -9.31
N GLN A 56 -1.33 -10.60 -9.95
CA GLN A 56 -2.46 -9.92 -10.59
C GLN A 56 -3.36 -9.17 -9.58
N ASP A 57 -3.49 -9.68 -8.36
CA ASP A 57 -4.22 -8.96 -7.31
C ASP A 57 -3.46 -7.69 -6.90
N ILE A 58 -2.13 -7.80 -6.70
CA ILE A 58 -1.26 -6.69 -6.32
C ILE A 58 -1.24 -5.59 -7.39
N LEU A 59 -1.11 -5.97 -8.66
CA LEU A 59 -1.05 -5.02 -9.79
C LEU A 59 -2.32 -4.17 -9.93
N ARG A 60 -3.46 -4.69 -9.47
CA ARG A 60 -4.76 -4.01 -9.50
C ARG A 60 -5.06 -3.17 -8.26
N VAL A 61 -4.19 -3.18 -7.24
CA VAL A 61 -4.40 -2.36 -6.04
C VAL A 61 -4.38 -0.88 -6.42
N THR A 62 -5.43 -0.16 -6.06
CA THR A 62 -5.54 1.29 -6.23
C THR A 62 -4.73 2.00 -5.15
N LEU A 63 -3.80 2.85 -5.60
CA LEU A 63 -2.96 3.69 -4.76
C LEU A 63 -3.58 5.09 -4.64
N PRO A 64 -3.73 5.63 -3.42
CA PRO A 64 -4.22 6.98 -3.20
C PRO A 64 -3.14 8.04 -3.48
N TRP A 65 -3.54 9.31 -3.47
CA TRP A 65 -2.66 10.44 -3.74
C TRP A 65 -1.37 10.41 -2.91
N HIS A 66 -0.23 10.32 -3.58
CA HIS A 66 1.08 10.24 -2.93
C HIS A 66 2.06 11.21 -3.59
N ILE A 67 2.42 12.25 -2.84
CA ILE A 67 3.53 13.14 -3.18
C ILE A 67 4.81 12.53 -2.60
N SER A 68 5.89 12.58 -3.37
CA SER A 68 7.18 12.15 -2.86
C SER A 68 7.59 12.97 -1.63
N GLU A 69 8.02 12.30 -0.56
CA GLU A 69 8.55 12.94 0.63
C GLU A 69 9.76 13.81 0.25
N GLY A 70 9.58 15.13 0.30
CA GLY A 70 10.61 16.09 -0.09
C GLY A 70 10.88 16.20 -1.60
N GLY A 71 9.99 15.70 -2.46
CA GLY A 71 10.14 15.78 -3.91
C GLY A 71 9.01 16.54 -4.63
N ASN A 72 9.32 17.05 -5.82
CA ASN A 72 8.38 17.85 -6.62
C ASN A 72 7.47 17.00 -7.52
N ILE A 73 7.72 15.69 -7.58
CA ILE A 73 6.98 14.78 -8.44
C ILE A 73 5.90 14.07 -7.64
N LYS A 74 4.67 14.21 -8.12
CA LYS A 74 3.51 13.42 -7.70
C LYS A 74 3.68 12.00 -8.25
N LEU A 75 4.05 11.05 -7.41
CA LEU A 75 4.15 9.65 -7.82
C LEU A 75 2.77 9.16 -8.24
N ILE A 76 1.79 9.36 -7.34
CA ILE A 76 0.39 9.03 -7.58
C ILE A 76 -0.40 10.35 -7.64
N PRO A 77 -1.13 10.64 -8.75
CA PRO A 77 -2.04 11.77 -8.84
C PRO A 77 -3.24 11.61 -7.89
N LYS A 78 -4.04 12.67 -7.75
CA LYS A 78 -5.21 12.68 -6.87
C LYS A 78 -6.32 11.70 -7.30
N SER A 79 -6.46 11.49 -8.61
CA SER A 79 -7.32 10.47 -9.22
C SER A 79 -6.98 9.04 -8.80
N GLY A 80 -5.79 8.82 -8.23
CA GLY A 80 -5.23 7.51 -7.97
C GLY A 80 -4.59 6.89 -9.22
N LEU A 81 -3.86 5.80 -8.99
CA LEU A 81 -3.34 4.88 -10.02
C LEU A 81 -3.35 3.47 -9.45
N THR A 82 -3.44 2.45 -10.29
CA THR A 82 -3.11 1.09 -9.87
C THR A 82 -1.60 0.93 -9.66
N VAL A 83 -1.18 -0.12 -8.96
CA VAL A 83 0.26 -0.48 -8.84
C VAL A 83 0.88 -0.65 -10.22
N GLU A 84 0.20 -1.32 -11.16
CA GLU A 84 0.66 -1.49 -12.54
C GLU A 84 0.94 -0.15 -13.22
N GLN A 85 -0.03 0.78 -13.19
CA GLN A 85 0.12 2.10 -13.78
C GLN A 85 1.21 2.93 -13.11
N ALA A 86 1.37 2.81 -11.79
CA ALA A 86 2.42 3.50 -11.05
C ALA A 86 3.82 2.98 -11.43
N VAL A 87 3.96 1.66 -11.61
CA VAL A 87 5.21 1.02 -12.07
C VAL A 87 5.54 1.42 -13.50
N GLU A 88 4.57 1.42 -14.41
CA GLU A 88 4.76 1.86 -15.79
C GLU A 88 5.22 3.32 -15.85
N LYS A 89 4.50 4.20 -15.14
CA LYS A 89 4.86 5.61 -15.01
C LYS A 89 6.28 5.77 -14.49
N LEU A 90 6.63 5.11 -13.39
CA LEU A 90 7.94 5.22 -12.75
C LEU A 90 9.06 4.67 -13.65
N SER A 91 8.79 3.59 -14.40
CA SER A 91 9.73 3.02 -15.37
C SER A 91 10.06 4.01 -16.50
N SER A 92 9.06 4.76 -16.98
CA SER A 92 9.24 5.77 -18.03
C SER A 92 10.04 7.01 -17.59
N MET A 93 10.17 7.24 -16.27
CA MET A 93 10.76 8.47 -15.72
C MET A 93 11.80 8.21 -14.63
N LYS A 94 12.36 7.00 -14.58
CA LYS A 94 13.19 6.49 -13.48
C LYS A 94 14.31 7.45 -13.05
N ASP A 95 15.15 7.89 -13.99
CA ASP A 95 16.31 8.73 -13.67
C ASP A 95 15.89 10.10 -13.14
N ARG A 96 14.83 10.67 -13.72
CA ARG A 96 14.25 11.93 -13.28
C ARG A 96 13.65 11.79 -11.88
N TYR A 97 12.90 10.72 -11.63
CA TYR A 97 12.28 10.47 -10.33
C TYR A 97 13.33 10.22 -9.24
N ALA A 98 14.38 9.46 -9.54
CA ALA A 98 15.49 9.24 -8.61
C ALA A 98 16.17 10.55 -8.19
N LYS A 99 16.29 11.51 -9.13
CA LYS A 99 16.91 12.83 -8.88
C LYS A 99 15.98 13.79 -8.14
N GLU A 100 14.71 13.90 -8.57
CA GLU A 100 13.75 14.90 -8.04
C GLU A 100 12.94 14.39 -6.84
N SER A 101 13.05 13.11 -6.49
CA SER A 101 12.30 12.46 -5.40
C SER A 101 13.14 11.41 -4.66
N PRO A 102 14.35 11.78 -4.17
CA PRO A 102 15.35 10.82 -3.71
C PRO A 102 14.93 10.03 -2.47
N VAL A 103 14.11 10.60 -1.56
CA VAL A 103 13.64 9.89 -0.36
C VAL A 103 12.73 8.72 -0.74
N CYS A 104 11.68 8.98 -1.53
CA CYS A 104 10.78 7.93 -2.01
C CYS A 104 11.49 6.92 -2.90
N TRP A 105 12.38 7.39 -3.78
CA TRP A 105 13.19 6.49 -4.60
C TRP A 105 14.04 5.56 -3.74
N ASN A 106 14.69 6.09 -2.69
CA ASN A 106 15.46 5.28 -1.75
C ASN A 106 14.58 4.27 -1.00
N LYS A 107 13.35 4.63 -0.60
CA LYS A 107 12.42 3.67 0.05
C LYS A 107 12.06 2.51 -0.89
N ILE A 108 11.78 2.81 -2.16
CA ILE A 108 11.51 1.79 -3.19
C ILE A 108 12.76 0.92 -3.41
N TRP A 109 13.93 1.53 -3.56
CA TRP A 109 15.16 0.79 -3.87
C TRP A 109 15.70 -0.06 -2.71
N ARG A 110 15.55 0.44 -1.46
CA ARG A 110 15.96 -0.23 -0.22
C ARG A 110 14.96 -1.27 0.27
N THR A 111 13.80 -1.41 -0.39
CA THR A 111 12.87 -2.48 -0.04
C THR A 111 13.61 -3.81 -0.16
N ASP A 112 13.55 -4.60 0.92
CA ASP A 112 14.18 -5.91 0.98
C ASP A 112 13.70 -6.77 -0.19
N ARG A 113 14.67 -7.30 -0.95
CA ARG A 113 14.42 -8.06 -2.17
C ARG A 113 14.26 -9.55 -1.92
N THR A 114 14.32 -9.97 -0.65
CA THR A 114 14.38 -11.38 -0.29
C THR A 114 13.08 -11.89 0.34
N GLN A 115 12.19 -11.02 0.82
CA GLN A 115 10.95 -11.42 1.48
C GLN A 115 9.79 -10.45 1.22
N PHE A 116 8.59 -11.01 1.08
CA PHE A 116 7.35 -10.24 1.11
C PHE A 116 6.95 -9.95 2.57
N LEU A 117 6.88 -8.68 2.91
CA LEU A 117 6.25 -8.21 4.14
C LEU A 117 4.75 -8.01 3.93
N PRO A 118 3.91 -8.14 4.97
CA PRO A 118 2.48 -7.89 4.83
C PRO A 118 2.16 -6.50 4.30
N ILE A 119 1.06 -6.40 3.57
CA ILE A 119 0.45 -5.14 3.15
C ILE A 119 -0.97 -5.00 3.72
N PHE A 120 -1.46 -3.77 3.78
CA PHE A 120 -2.74 -3.47 4.40
C PHE A 120 -3.60 -2.74 3.40
N LEU A 121 -4.81 -3.24 3.19
CA LEU A 121 -5.71 -2.81 2.13
C LEU A 121 -7.14 -2.65 2.68
N SER A 122 -7.99 -1.99 1.92
CA SER A 122 -9.43 -1.99 2.10
C SER A 122 -10.14 -2.42 0.83
N THR A 123 -11.39 -2.87 0.92
CA THR A 123 -12.22 -3.21 -0.26
C THR A 123 -12.82 -2.00 -0.98
N LYS A 124 -12.58 -0.80 -0.44
CA LYS A 124 -13.01 0.48 -0.99
C LYS A 124 -12.23 1.64 -0.37
N ALA A 125 -12.28 2.81 -1.00
CA ALA A 125 -11.71 4.04 -0.47
C ALA A 125 -12.35 4.39 0.88
N ILE A 126 -11.51 4.75 1.84
CA ILE A 126 -11.93 5.18 3.18
C ILE A 126 -11.97 6.71 3.25
N THR A 127 -12.63 7.26 4.26
CA THR A 127 -12.47 8.68 4.63
C THR A 127 -11.50 8.81 5.79
N ALA A 128 -10.48 9.67 5.67
CA ALA A 128 -9.53 9.97 6.74
C ALA A 128 -9.47 11.49 6.98
N PRO A 129 -9.87 12.02 8.15
CA PRO A 129 -9.96 13.47 8.40
C PRO A 129 -8.65 14.25 8.18
N TYR A 130 -7.52 13.59 8.42
CA TYR A 130 -6.18 14.16 8.33
C TYR A 130 -5.46 13.77 7.02
N TYR A 131 -6.11 13.03 6.13
CA TYR A 131 -5.53 12.60 4.85
C TYR A 131 -6.57 12.59 3.72
N ALA A 132 -6.51 13.61 2.89
CA ALA A 132 -7.41 13.78 1.74
C ALA A 132 -7.07 12.86 0.55
N GLY A 133 -6.11 11.94 0.68
CA GLY A 133 -5.63 11.16 -0.47
C GLY A 133 -6.65 10.19 -1.06
N TYR A 134 -7.73 9.92 -0.34
CA TYR A 134 -8.82 9.05 -0.77
C TYR A 134 -10.03 9.79 -1.37
N THR A 135 -10.13 11.11 -1.22
CA THR A 135 -11.38 11.84 -1.55
C THR A 135 -11.57 12.10 -3.04
N GLU A 136 -10.50 12.08 -3.81
CA GLU A 136 -10.49 12.43 -5.24
C GLU A 136 -10.18 11.22 -6.13
N LEU A 137 -10.33 9.99 -5.60
CA LEU A 137 -10.06 8.77 -6.37
C LEU A 137 -11.16 8.50 -7.40
N ASP A 138 -10.77 8.19 -8.63
CA ASP A 138 -11.69 7.76 -9.68
C ASP A 138 -12.17 6.31 -9.44
N ILE A 139 -11.30 5.48 -8.87
CA ILE A 139 -11.57 4.09 -8.50
C ILE A 139 -11.74 4.02 -6.99
N THR A 140 -12.98 3.92 -6.53
CA THR A 140 -13.32 3.92 -5.10
C THR A 140 -13.67 2.54 -4.56
N GLU A 141 -13.88 1.53 -5.40
CA GLU A 141 -14.17 0.15 -5.03
C GLU A 141 -13.08 -0.78 -5.59
N GLY A 142 -12.80 -1.89 -4.92
CA GLY A 142 -11.65 -2.74 -5.25
C GLY A 142 -10.65 -2.83 -4.10
N LEU A 143 -9.49 -3.44 -4.34
CA LEU A 143 -8.41 -3.38 -3.36
C LEU A 143 -7.79 -1.97 -3.36
N VAL A 144 -7.93 -1.23 -2.27
CA VAL A 144 -7.39 0.12 -2.08
C VAL A 144 -6.30 0.09 -1.02
N HIS A 145 -5.19 0.77 -1.28
CA HIS A 145 -4.02 0.80 -0.41
C HIS A 145 -4.28 1.56 0.91
N LEU A 146 -3.88 0.94 2.03
CA LEU A 146 -3.76 1.58 3.35
C LEU A 146 -2.29 1.66 3.78
N ASP A 147 -1.52 0.58 3.59
CA ASP A 147 -0.06 0.55 3.80
C ASP A 147 0.63 -0.43 2.82
N GLY A 148 1.91 -0.15 2.50
CA GLY A 148 2.74 -0.98 1.63
C GLY A 148 3.00 -0.46 0.21
N LEU A 149 2.70 0.81 -0.07
CA LEU A 149 2.83 1.42 -1.41
C LEU A 149 4.22 1.21 -2.02
N HIS A 150 5.28 1.60 -1.31
CA HIS A 150 6.64 1.49 -1.84
C HIS A 150 7.05 0.02 -2.03
N ARG A 151 6.57 -0.88 -1.16
CA ARG A 151 6.87 -2.32 -1.24
C ARG A 151 6.27 -2.94 -2.49
N MET A 152 4.98 -2.71 -2.76
CA MET A 152 4.29 -3.23 -3.94
C MET A 152 4.96 -2.78 -5.24
N ILE A 153 5.28 -1.47 -5.34
CA ILE A 153 5.98 -0.92 -6.51
C ILE A 153 7.38 -1.53 -6.65
N ALA A 154 8.12 -1.63 -5.54
CA ALA A 154 9.47 -2.20 -5.55
C ALA A 154 9.48 -3.66 -5.97
N TRP A 155 8.54 -4.48 -5.50
CA TRP A 155 8.50 -5.90 -5.85
C TRP A 155 8.26 -6.13 -7.33
N GLU A 156 7.36 -5.37 -7.96
CA GLU A 156 7.14 -5.46 -9.41
C GLU A 156 8.37 -4.95 -10.18
N LEU A 157 8.92 -3.78 -9.82
CA LEU A 157 10.10 -3.23 -10.50
C LEU A 157 11.33 -4.14 -10.43
N ASN A 158 11.47 -4.94 -9.38
CA ASN A 158 12.56 -5.89 -9.20
C ASN A 158 12.22 -7.32 -9.71
N GLY A 159 11.04 -7.53 -10.30
CA GLY A 159 10.62 -8.83 -10.81
C GLY A 159 10.37 -9.90 -9.74
N LEU A 160 10.13 -9.49 -8.48
CA LEU A 160 9.89 -10.41 -7.36
C LEU A 160 8.46 -10.98 -7.38
N LEU A 161 7.49 -10.22 -7.89
CA LEU A 161 6.12 -10.70 -8.11
C LEU A 161 6.08 -11.66 -9.30
N THR A 162 6.57 -12.88 -9.10
CA THR A 162 6.41 -13.98 -10.06
C THR A 162 4.96 -14.47 -10.09
N ASP A 163 4.61 -15.30 -11.08
CA ASP A 163 3.25 -15.85 -11.19
C ASP A 163 2.84 -16.73 -10.00
N ASN A 164 3.83 -17.25 -9.25
CA ASN A 164 3.63 -18.05 -8.04
C ASN A 164 3.79 -17.23 -6.74
N ALA A 165 4.02 -15.92 -6.83
CA ALA A 165 4.16 -15.06 -5.67
C ALA A 165 2.90 -15.09 -4.80
N GLN A 166 3.10 -15.20 -3.48
CA GLN A 166 2.04 -15.12 -2.49
C GLN A 166 2.40 -14.05 -1.48
N VAL A 167 1.75 -12.90 -1.57
CA VAL A 167 1.91 -11.78 -0.65
C VAL A 167 0.84 -11.86 0.41
N GLU A 168 1.23 -11.88 1.67
CA GLU A 168 0.28 -11.77 2.78
C GLU A 168 -0.31 -10.36 2.81
N ALA A 169 -1.64 -10.27 2.98
CA ALA A 169 -2.33 -9.00 3.15
C ALA A 169 -3.43 -9.08 4.21
N TYR A 170 -3.66 -7.95 4.86
CA TYR A 170 -4.79 -7.72 5.76
C TYR A 170 -5.75 -6.76 5.07
N VAL A 171 -6.97 -7.21 4.83
CA VAL A 171 -7.96 -6.45 4.05
C VAL A 171 -9.15 -6.08 4.92
N ALA A 172 -9.41 -4.79 5.04
CA ALA A 172 -10.59 -4.24 5.67
C ALA A 172 -11.80 -4.27 4.73
N GLY A 173 -12.94 -4.75 5.20
CA GLY A 173 -14.20 -4.78 4.47
C GLY A 173 -14.66 -6.18 4.08
N ASN A 174 -15.83 -6.23 3.44
CA ASN A 174 -16.49 -7.47 3.11
C ASN A 174 -15.93 -8.06 1.80
N LEU A 175 -15.28 -9.22 1.91
CA LEU A 175 -14.70 -9.93 0.76
C LEU A 175 -15.64 -10.92 0.07
N SER A 176 -16.92 -10.99 0.45
CA SER A 176 -17.87 -11.97 -0.11
C SER A 176 -18.06 -11.85 -1.63
N PHE A 177 -17.69 -10.73 -2.23
CA PHE A 177 -17.75 -10.49 -3.68
C PHE A 177 -16.46 -10.89 -4.44
N TYR A 178 -15.46 -11.39 -3.73
CA TYR A 178 -14.15 -11.75 -4.29
C TYR A 178 -13.81 -13.23 -4.14
N VAL A 179 -14.81 -14.05 -3.76
CA VAL A 179 -14.74 -15.51 -3.61
C VAL A 179 -15.42 -16.19 -4.79
#